data_AF-A0A661M3L2-F1
#
_entry.id   AF-A0A661M3L2-F1
#
_cell.length_a   1.000
_cell.length_b   1.000
_cell.length_c   1.000
_cell.angle_alpha   90.00
_cell.angle_beta   90.00
_cell.angle_gamma   90.00
#
_symmetry.space_group_name_H-M   'P 1'
#
loop_
_entity.id
_entity.type
_entity.pdbx_description
1 polymer ?
#
loop_
_entity_poly.entity_id
_entity_poly.type
_entity_poly.pdbx_seq_one_letter_code
_entity_poly.pdbx_strand_id
1 'polypeptide(L)'
;MKRTGKIVVICVLGALFSLVPPAPALRAEEGDRFIFAAKSNNLWILNKEKRKVMYAIFEKPSYMWKTSAVTVPKEFDLDHSILMAVGNRGKFAFLCDKMSGKVTFFLVNGDGYIERYMDFEPPRSMK
;
A
#
# COMPACT_ATOMS: atom_id res chain seq x y z
N MET A 1 -55.48 -30.14 -7.64
CA MET A 1 -54.12 -29.92 -7.12
C MET A 1 -53.63 -28.57 -7.59
N LYS A 2 -53.58 -27.57 -6.69
CA LYS A 2 -53.16 -26.20 -7.01
C LYS A 2 -51.64 -26.16 -7.18
N ARG A 3 -51.14 -25.85 -8.39
CA ARG A 3 -49.74 -25.45 -8.63
C ARG A 3 -49.70 -23.93 -8.77
N THR A 4 -49.26 -23.26 -7.71
CA THR A 4 -48.85 -21.86 -7.74
C THR A 4 -47.41 -21.79 -7.29
N GLY A 5 -46.49 -21.82 -8.25
CA GLY A 5 -45.09 -21.45 -8.06
C GLY A 5 -44.83 -20.22 -8.90
N LYS A 6 -44.96 -19.04 -8.28
CA LYS A 6 -44.75 -17.74 -8.92
C LYS A 6 -43.27 -17.59 -9.32
N ILE A 7 -43.07 -17.08 -10.53
CA ILE A 7 -41.79 -16.60 -11.05
C ILE A 7 -41.33 -15.45 -10.13
N VAL A 8 -40.18 -15.62 -9.48
CA VAL A 8 -39.56 -14.56 -8.65
C VAL A 8 -38.25 -14.12 -9.29
N VAL A 9 -38.37 -12.99 -10.01
CA VAL A 9 -37.47 -11.84 -10.06
C VAL A 9 -35.97 -12.11 -10.29
N ILE A 10 -35.59 -12.08 -11.56
CA ILE A 10 -34.29 -11.58 -12.01
C ILE A 10 -34.31 -10.06 -11.82
N CYS A 11 -33.39 -9.52 -11.00
CA CYS A 11 -32.75 -8.20 -11.11
C CYS A 11 -32.03 -7.79 -9.81
N VAL A 12 -31.08 -8.59 -9.30
CA VAL A 12 -30.15 -8.16 -8.24
C VAL A 12 -28.69 -8.48 -8.61
N LEU A 13 -28.33 -8.30 -9.88
CA LEU A 13 -26.95 -8.50 -10.37
C LEU A 13 -26.32 -7.24 -11.01
N GLY A 14 -27.08 -6.16 -11.20
CA GLY A 14 -26.57 -4.93 -11.84
C GLY A 14 -26.31 -3.74 -10.90
N ALA A 15 -26.81 -3.76 -9.67
CA ALA A 15 -26.77 -2.59 -8.76
C ALA A 15 -25.71 -2.68 -7.64
N LEU A 16 -25.05 -3.83 -7.47
CA LEU A 16 -23.98 -4.01 -6.48
C LEU A 16 -22.58 -3.66 -7.02
N PHE A 17 -22.42 -3.47 -8.33
CA PHE A 17 -21.13 -3.13 -8.94
C PHE A 17 -20.91 -1.62 -9.18
N SER A 18 -21.93 -0.78 -9.01
CA SER A 18 -21.85 0.67 -9.18
C SER A 18 -21.87 1.45 -7.86
N LEU A 19 -21.97 0.75 -6.72
CA LEU A 19 -21.98 1.32 -5.37
C LEU A 19 -20.76 0.95 -4.53
N VAL A 20 -19.76 0.27 -5.11
CA VAL A 20 -18.45 0.14 -4.46
C VAL A 20 -17.69 1.43 -4.79
N PRO A 21 -17.61 2.42 -3.88
CA PRO A 21 -16.65 3.50 -4.07
C PRO A 21 -15.28 2.87 -4.34
N PRO A 22 -14.43 3.44 -5.22
CA PRO A 22 -13.07 2.95 -5.36
C PRO A 22 -12.50 2.80 -3.95
N ALA A 23 -12.11 1.57 -3.59
CA ALA A 23 -11.64 1.27 -2.25
C ALA A 23 -10.68 2.41 -1.88
N PRO A 24 -10.97 3.20 -0.83
CA PRO A 24 -10.09 4.29 -0.47
C PRO A 24 -8.72 3.66 -0.34
N ALA A 25 -7.73 4.21 -1.05
CA ALA A 25 -6.34 3.84 -0.83
C ALA A 25 -6.17 3.87 0.69
N LEU A 26 -5.95 2.70 1.29
CA LEU A 26 -5.93 2.50 2.73
C LEU A 26 -4.95 3.54 3.29
N ARG A 27 -5.51 4.63 3.82
CA ARG A 27 -4.74 5.69 4.45
C ARG A 27 -4.02 5.01 5.60
N ALA A 28 -2.72 5.21 5.65
CA ALA A 28 -1.95 4.85 6.81
C ALA A 28 -2.63 5.41 8.05
N GLU A 29 -2.97 4.55 9.01
CA GLU A 29 -3.24 5.04 10.36
C GLU A 29 -1.93 5.62 10.89
N GLU A 30 -1.95 6.92 11.12
CA GLU A 30 -0.87 7.67 11.72
C GLU A 30 -0.83 7.29 13.20
N GLY A 31 0.01 6.32 13.55
CA GLY A 31 0.56 6.30 14.90
C GLY A 31 1.64 7.37 14.96
N ASP A 32 1.75 8.11 16.06
CA ASP A 32 2.78 9.15 16.26
C ASP A 32 4.21 8.70 15.91
N ARG A 33 4.46 7.39 15.84
CA ARG A 33 5.76 6.76 15.56
C ARG A 33 5.78 5.89 14.31
N PHE A 34 4.62 5.45 13.82
CA PHE A 34 4.52 4.44 12.76
C PHE A 34 3.51 4.83 11.69
N ILE A 35 3.89 4.64 10.43
CA ILE A 35 3.01 4.81 9.27
C ILE A 35 2.89 3.45 8.58
N PHE A 36 1.67 2.97 8.38
CA PHE A 36 1.38 1.65 7.80
C PHE A 36 0.83 1.78 6.39
N ALA A 37 1.25 0.93 5.45
CA ALA A 37 0.62 0.83 4.14
C ALA A 37 0.45 -0.64 3.77
N ALA A 38 -0.80 -1.11 3.71
CA ALA A 38 -1.12 -2.50 3.42
C ALA A 38 -1.71 -2.66 2.01
N LYS A 39 -1.31 -3.72 1.31
CA LYS A 39 -1.95 -4.14 0.05
C LYS A 39 -1.85 -5.65 -0.13
N SER A 40 -3.00 -6.30 -0.30
CA SER A 40 -3.12 -7.76 -0.32
C SER A 40 -2.61 -8.38 1.00
N ASN A 41 -1.73 -9.38 0.96
CA ASN A 41 -1.13 -10.02 2.14
C ASN A 41 0.22 -9.40 2.57
N ASN A 42 0.47 -8.15 2.18
CA ASN A 42 1.74 -7.47 2.36
C ASN A 42 1.53 -6.17 3.12
N LEU A 43 2.48 -5.87 3.99
CA LEU A 43 2.44 -4.73 4.89
C LEU A 43 3.77 -3.99 4.81
N TRP A 44 3.68 -2.70 4.50
CA TRP A 44 4.78 -1.76 4.64
C TRP A 44 4.61 -0.97 5.93
N ILE A 45 5.71 -0.75 6.64
CA ILE A 45 5.74 -0.06 7.94
C ILE A 45 6.91 0.90 7.93
N LEU A 46 6.64 2.20 8.05
CA LEU A 46 7.66 3.19 8.36
C LEU A 46 7.73 3.39 9.87
N ASN A 47 8.90 3.15 10.46
CA ASN A 47 9.23 3.56 11.82
C ASN A 47 9.96 4.91 11.75
N LYS A 48 9.31 5.98 12.23
CA LYS A 48 9.83 7.35 12.20
C LYS A 48 11.06 7.50 13.11
N GLU A 49 11.00 6.97 14.32
CA GLU A 49 12.09 7.03 15.32
C GLU A 49 13.37 6.36 14.81
N LYS A 50 13.24 5.15 14.25
CA LYS A 50 14.38 4.38 13.73
C LYS A 50 14.77 4.76 12.31
N ARG A 51 14.01 5.64 11.64
CA ARG A 51 14.13 5.98 10.22
C ARG A 51 14.25 4.75 9.32
N LYS A 52 13.38 3.76 9.53
CA LYS A 52 13.38 2.50 8.75
C LYS A 52 12.03 2.25 8.11
N VAL A 53 12.06 1.88 6.84
CA VAL A 53 10.92 1.26 6.14
C VAL A 53 11.10 -0.24 6.21
N MET A 54 10.08 -0.94 6.67
CA MET A 54 10.02 -2.39 6.77
C MET A 54 8.95 -2.92 5.84
N TYR A 55 9.24 -4.03 5.19
CA TYR A 55 8.28 -4.84 4.46
C TYR A 55 8.03 -6.12 5.25
N ALA A 56 6.77 -6.52 5.36
CA ALA A 56 6.34 -7.77 5.97
C ALA A 56 5.35 -8.48 5.05
N ILE A 57 5.59 -9.77 4.80
CA ILE A 57 4.68 -10.65 4.08
C ILE A 57 4.39 -11.87 4.94
N PHE A 58 3.11 -12.23 5.01
CA PHE A 58 2.71 -13.48 5.62
C PHE A 58 2.82 -14.61 4.60
N GLU A 59 3.77 -15.53 4.82
CA GLU A 59 4.04 -16.64 3.91
C GLU A 59 3.24 -17.88 4.32
N LYS A 60 2.52 -18.46 3.36
CA LYS A 60 1.96 -19.81 3.46
C LYS A 60 2.83 -20.75 2.63
N PRO A 61 3.14 -21.97 3.10
CA PRO A 61 2.54 -22.68 4.24
C PRO A 61 3.29 -22.53 5.58
N SER A 62 4.38 -21.76 5.64
CA SER A 62 5.16 -21.61 6.88
C SER A 62 4.38 -20.93 8.01
N TYR A 63 3.32 -20.18 7.68
CA TYR A 63 2.55 -19.36 8.62
C TYR A 63 3.43 -18.39 9.42
N MET A 64 4.53 -17.94 8.80
CA MET A 64 5.49 -17.02 9.40
C MET A 64 5.50 -15.69 8.65
N TRP A 65 5.78 -14.63 9.39
CA TRP A 65 6.08 -13.33 8.82
C TRP A 65 7.53 -13.28 8.35
N LYS A 66 7.75 -13.09 7.05
CA LYS A 66 9.06 -12.72 6.52
C LYS A 66 9.14 -11.20 6.50
N THR A 67 10.21 -10.66 7.08
CA THR A 67 10.42 -9.21 7.15
C THR A 67 11.74 -8.80 6.54
N SER A 68 11.79 -7.58 6.02
CA SER A 68 13.01 -6.94 5.56
C SER A 68 12.92 -5.46 5.85
N ALA A 69 14.05 -4.79 6.01
CA ALA A 69 14.09 -3.40 6.41
C ALA A 69 15.20 -2.63 5.70
N VAL A 70 14.92 -1.38 5.37
CA VAL A 70 15.88 -0.45 4.78
C VAL A 70 15.80 0.89 5.49
N THR A 71 16.94 1.57 5.60
CA THR A 71 17.01 2.90 6.21
C THR A 71 16.51 3.97 5.24
N VAL A 72 15.79 4.97 5.74
CA VAL A 72 15.34 6.12 4.96
C VAL A 72 16.42 7.22 4.95
N PRO A 73 16.70 7.88 3.81
CA PRO A 73 17.71 8.96 3.68
C PRO A 73 17.39 10.18 4.55
N LYS A 74 18.41 10.72 5.23
CA LYS A 74 18.28 11.77 6.27
C LYS A 74 17.51 13.00 5.81
N GLU A 75 17.50 13.28 4.51
CA GLU A 75 16.86 14.45 3.94
C GLU A 75 15.32 14.39 3.82
N PHE A 76 14.68 13.27 4.18
CA PHE A 76 13.22 13.16 4.31
C PHE A 76 12.76 13.59 5.71
N ASP A 77 11.77 14.48 5.75
CA ASP A 77 10.98 14.77 6.95
C ASP A 77 9.91 13.69 7.13
N LEU A 78 10.07 12.84 8.15
CA LEU A 78 9.18 11.70 8.38
C LEU A 78 7.88 12.09 9.08
N ASP A 79 7.81 13.25 9.73
CA ASP A 79 6.58 13.71 10.38
C ASP A 79 5.55 14.23 9.38
N HIS A 80 6.02 14.69 8.21
CA HIS A 80 5.16 15.12 7.10
C HIS A 80 5.15 14.13 5.92
N SER A 81 5.58 12.89 6.17
CA SER A 81 5.66 11.86 5.14
C SER A 81 4.37 11.05 5.00
N ILE A 82 4.09 10.57 3.78
CA ILE A 82 3.11 9.50 3.52
C ILE A 82 3.84 8.29 2.95
N LEU A 83 3.48 7.11 3.44
CA LEU A 83 3.84 5.82 2.84
C LEU A 83 2.66 5.25 2.06
N MET A 84 2.89 4.80 0.82
CA MET A 84 1.86 4.21 -0.03
C MET A 84 2.34 2.89 -0.63
N ALA A 85 1.59 1.81 -0.42
CA ALA A 85 1.86 0.51 -1.04
C ALA A 85 1.19 0.44 -2.43
N VAL A 86 1.95 0.09 -3.48
CA VAL A 86 1.50 0.13 -4.88
C VAL A 86 1.84 -1.16 -5.64
N GLY A 87 1.41 -1.21 -6.90
CA GLY A 87 1.64 -2.34 -7.81
C GLY A 87 0.84 -3.59 -7.50
N ASN A 88 1.00 -4.63 -8.34
CA ASN A 88 0.30 -5.90 -8.19
C ASN A 88 0.96 -6.68 -7.05
N ARG A 89 0.16 -7.10 -6.05
CA ARG A 89 0.63 -7.73 -4.78
C ARG A 89 1.46 -6.83 -3.86
N GLY A 90 1.40 -5.50 -3.94
CA GLY A 90 1.94 -4.64 -2.88
C GLY A 90 3.46 -4.73 -2.62
N LYS A 91 4.26 -5.27 -3.54
CA LYS A 91 5.73 -5.37 -3.42
C LYS A 91 6.48 -4.06 -3.64
N PHE A 92 5.74 -2.99 -3.94
CA PHE A 92 6.26 -1.67 -4.21
C PHE A 92 5.71 -0.70 -3.17
N ALA A 93 6.52 0.26 -2.76
CA ALA A 93 6.06 1.37 -1.93
C ALA A 93 6.69 2.69 -2.33
N PHE A 94 5.92 3.77 -2.21
CA PHE A 94 6.42 5.15 -2.29
C PHE A 94 6.40 5.78 -0.91
N LEU A 95 7.49 6.48 -0.58
CA LEU A 95 7.54 7.41 0.54
C LEU A 95 7.66 8.82 -0.03
N CYS A 96 6.69 9.66 0.31
CA CYS A 96 6.60 11.04 -0.15
C CYS A 96 6.67 11.97 1.06
N ASP A 97 7.68 12.84 1.10
CA ASP A 97 7.75 13.98 2.02
C ASP A 97 6.96 15.13 1.42
N LYS A 98 5.84 15.50 2.07
CA LYS A 98 4.94 16.55 1.57
C LYS A 98 5.54 17.94 1.63
N MET A 99 6.50 18.19 2.52
CA MET A 99 7.06 19.52 2.73
C MET A 99 8.13 19.82 1.69
N SER A 100 9.02 18.85 1.42
CA SER A 100 10.09 19.03 0.44
C SER A 100 9.74 18.56 -0.97
N GLY A 101 8.64 17.82 -1.14
CA GLY A 101 8.25 17.21 -2.41
C GLY A 101 9.12 16.02 -2.82
N LYS A 102 10.02 15.55 -1.95
CA LYS A 102 10.90 14.41 -2.23
C LYS A 102 10.12 13.11 -2.24
N VAL A 103 10.44 12.27 -3.21
CA VAL A 103 9.86 10.94 -3.36
C VAL A 103 10.97 9.91 -3.45
N THR A 104 10.86 8.85 -2.66
CA THR A 104 11.67 7.64 -2.84
C THR A 104 10.76 6.44 -3.05
N PHE A 105 11.27 5.48 -3.82
CA PHE A 105 10.59 4.26 -4.19
C PHE A 105 11.32 3.05 -3.59
N PHE A 106 10.54 2.08 -3.09
CA PHE A 106 11.03 0.83 -2.55
C PHE A 106 10.44 -0.35 -3.33
N LEU A 107 11.28 -1.33 -3.64
CA LEU A 107 10.92 -2.57 -4.31
C LEU A 107 11.42 -3.75 -3.49
N VAL A 108 10.56 -4.73 -3.24
CA VAL A 108 10.95 -6.02 -2.66
C VAL A 108 11.22 -7.02 -3.77
N ASN A 109 12.47 -7.45 -3.85
CA ASN A 109 12.95 -8.44 -4.82
C ASN A 109 12.46 -9.85 -4.53
N GLY A 110 12.77 -10.79 -5.44
CA GLY A 110 12.41 -12.20 -5.30
C GLY A 110 13.04 -12.89 -4.08
N ASP A 111 14.24 -12.46 -3.69
CA ASP A 111 14.96 -12.91 -2.49
C ASP A 111 14.40 -12.31 -1.18
N GLY A 112 13.59 -11.26 -1.29
CA GLY A 112 13.02 -10.50 -0.17
C GLY A 112 13.82 -9.25 0.19
N TYR A 113 14.95 -8.96 -0.48
CA TYR A 113 15.70 -7.74 -0.26
C TYR A 113 14.90 -6.51 -0.70
N ILE A 114 15.03 -5.41 0.04
CA ILE A 114 14.40 -4.13 -0.31
C ILE A 114 15.41 -3.27 -1.06
N GLU A 115 15.20 -3.11 -2.36
CA GLU A 115 15.89 -2.10 -3.14
C GLU A 115 15.22 -0.75 -2.95
N ARG A 116 16.04 0.30 -2.86
CA ARG A 116 15.59 1.68 -2.75
C ARG A 116 16.10 2.48 -3.93
N TYR A 117 15.20 3.21 -4.57
CA TYR A 117 15.49 4.11 -5.67
C TYR A 117 15.19 5.55 -5.20
N MET A 118 16.15 6.44 -5.42
CA MET A 118 16.03 7.86 -5.06
C MET A 118 15.80 8.70 -6.32
N ASP A 119 15.24 9.89 -6.13
CA ASP A 119 15.09 10.94 -7.14
C ASP A 119 14.23 10.57 -8.36
N PHE A 120 12.93 10.35 -8.12
CA PHE A 120 11.96 10.53 -9.19
C PHE A 120 11.73 12.03 -9.37
N GLU A 121 12.47 12.69 -10.27
CA GLU A 121 12.06 14.01 -10.76
C GLU A 121 10.74 13.84 -11.52
N PRO A 122 9.62 14.42 -11.07
CA PRO A 122 8.43 14.45 -11.91
C PRO A 122 8.79 15.16 -13.23
N PRO A 123 8.31 14.69 -14.39
CA PRO A 123 8.59 15.37 -15.65
C PRO A 123 8.16 16.82 -15.50
N ARG A 124 9.13 17.74 -15.65
CA ARG A 124 8.84 19.18 -15.64
C ARG A 124 7.75 19.40 -16.67
N SER A 125 6.64 20.00 -16.27
CA SER A 125 5.58 20.36 -17.20
C SER A 125 6.23 21.11 -18.36
N MET A 126 6.16 20.55 -19.56
CA MET A 126 6.47 21.33 -20.76
C MET A 126 5.47 22.48 -20.76
N LYS A 127 5.97 23.68 -20.48
CA LYS A 127 5.23 24.92 -20.70
C LYS A 127 5.09 25.15 -22.20
#